data_AF-A0A7T4E1E6-F1
#
_entry.id   AF-A0A7T4E1E6-F1
#
_cell.length_a   1.000
_cell.length_b   1.000
_cell.length_c   1.000
_cell.angle_alpha   90.00
_cell.angle_beta   90.00
_cell.angle_gamma   90.00
#
_symmetry.space_group_name_H-M   'P 1'
#
loop_
_entity.id
_entity.type
_entity.pdbx_description
1 polymer ?
#
loop_
_entity_poly.entity_id
_entity_poly.type
_entity_poly.pdbx_seq_one_letter_code
_entity_poly.pdbx_strand_id
1 'polypeptide(L)'
;MKVTHIVSPDSVPVLPLRNGIRRAFVAARILSVRASRRQCIRSFRHLEWAFSSGFKRVFPAVSRCVPTAFHFFHAPARDILFRPSPPRRPAMTDGRIEPLPALPLSARLAQRLAWITPGATAPGGLPPGQRRQAEFQAGRRLAAQLLASLDAPVTQVGVAEDRSPIWPDGFVGSISHSRRLVGVAVARRRDVRAIGIDIEAIADASAVEAIESICMRPEERHFDAGALTRAEFATLLFSAKEAFYKCMQPLTRVAFDFPDVTITRIDPAAQRLELRLLRAATAEFGPGHLFQCGYRSAQGHVYTALEIGH
;
A
#
# COMPACT_ATOMS: atom_id res chain seq x y z
N MET A 1 24.26 26.88 -59.92
CA MET A 1 25.17 26.96 -58.76
C MET A 1 24.52 26.24 -57.59
N LYS A 2 25.16 25.14 -57.14
CA LYS A 2 25.12 24.41 -55.85
C LYS A 2 23.79 24.00 -55.15
N VAL A 3 23.67 22.68 -55.03
CA VAL A 3 23.05 21.88 -53.95
C VAL A 3 23.83 22.03 -52.63
N THR A 4 23.15 22.07 -51.47
CA THR A 4 23.59 21.37 -50.23
C THR A 4 22.44 21.14 -49.21
N HIS A 5 22.46 19.94 -48.62
CA HIS A 5 21.64 19.41 -47.50
C HIS A 5 22.07 19.95 -46.11
N ILE A 6 21.26 19.66 -45.04
CA ILE A 6 21.61 18.90 -43.78
C ILE A 6 20.66 19.30 -42.61
N VAL A 7 19.76 18.42 -42.13
CA VAL A 7 19.70 17.61 -40.85
C VAL A 7 19.46 18.38 -39.50
N SER A 8 18.47 17.89 -38.71
CA SER A 8 18.07 18.22 -37.30
C SER A 8 19.12 17.83 -36.21
N PRO A 9 18.85 17.68 -34.88
CA PRO A 9 17.82 18.16 -33.92
C PRO A 9 18.43 18.62 -32.54
N ASP A 10 17.57 18.78 -31.52
CA ASP A 10 17.82 18.66 -30.05
C ASP A 10 18.43 19.80 -29.23
N SER A 11 17.64 20.32 -28.27
CA SER A 11 17.96 20.31 -26.82
C SER A 11 16.92 21.11 -26.00
N VAL A 12 15.97 20.41 -25.36
CA VAL A 12 15.20 20.95 -24.22
C VAL A 12 15.75 20.28 -22.96
N PRO A 13 16.17 21.04 -21.93
CA PRO A 13 16.86 20.45 -20.78
C PRO A 13 15.89 19.69 -19.86
N VAL A 14 16.27 18.45 -19.54
CA VAL A 14 15.64 17.57 -18.56
C VAL A 14 16.05 18.03 -17.15
N LEU A 15 15.08 18.48 -16.35
CA LEU A 15 15.26 18.76 -14.92
C LEU A 15 15.34 17.44 -14.13
N PRO A 16 16.21 17.34 -13.10
CA PRO A 16 16.44 16.08 -12.40
C PRO A 16 15.31 15.73 -11.43
N LEU A 17 14.87 14.46 -11.53
CA LEU A 17 13.87 13.80 -10.70
C LEU A 17 14.25 13.83 -9.21
N ARG A 18 13.43 14.50 -8.39
CA ARG A 18 13.44 14.38 -6.92
C ARG A 18 12.95 12.98 -6.49
N ASN A 19 13.85 11.99 -6.55
CA ASN A 19 13.62 10.59 -6.17
C ASN A 19 13.69 10.29 -4.65
N GLY A 20 13.37 11.25 -3.79
CA GLY A 20 13.63 11.17 -2.34
C GLY A 20 12.55 10.51 -1.48
N ILE A 21 11.27 10.59 -1.85
CA ILE A 21 10.16 10.36 -0.91
C ILE A 21 9.53 8.96 -1.04
N ARG A 22 9.57 8.34 -2.24
CA ARG A 22 9.16 6.92 -2.42
C ARG A 22 10.04 5.94 -1.63
N ARG A 23 11.29 6.32 -1.31
CA ARG A 23 12.17 5.53 -0.42
C ARG A 23 11.77 5.65 1.06
N ALA A 24 11.17 6.76 1.47
CA ALA A 24 10.80 7.01 2.87
C ALA A 24 9.65 6.10 3.34
N PHE A 25 8.69 5.76 2.49
CA PHE A 25 7.60 4.83 2.88
C PHE A 25 7.96 3.35 2.75
N VAL A 26 8.81 2.97 1.79
CA VAL A 26 9.43 1.63 1.81
C VAL A 26 10.28 1.46 3.07
N ALA A 27 10.91 2.53 3.59
CA ALA A 27 11.61 2.54 4.88
C ALA A 27 10.65 2.57 6.10
N ALA A 28 9.50 3.25 6.03
CA ALA A 28 8.46 3.18 7.06
C ALA A 28 7.85 1.77 7.18
N ARG A 29 7.78 1.02 6.07
CA ARG A 29 7.45 -0.42 6.04
C ARG A 29 8.47 -1.30 6.78
N ILE A 30 9.68 -0.78 7.06
CA ILE A 30 10.77 -1.47 7.81
C ILE A 30 10.83 -1.01 9.27
N LEU A 31 10.47 0.24 9.58
CA LEU A 31 10.63 0.81 10.93
C LEU A 31 9.60 0.31 11.96
N SER A 32 8.46 -0.23 11.53
CA SER A 32 7.48 -0.91 12.42
C SER A 32 8.00 -2.21 13.06
N VAL A 33 9.16 -2.74 12.62
CA VAL A 33 9.77 -3.97 13.18
C VAL A 33 10.91 -3.69 14.18
N ARG A 34 11.28 -2.43 14.44
CA ARG A 34 12.37 -2.09 15.38
C ARG A 34 11.92 -1.18 16.51
N ALA A 35 11.04 -1.70 17.35
CA ALA A 35 10.86 -1.21 18.72
C ALA A 35 11.12 -2.37 19.70
N SER A 36 12.32 -2.94 19.67
CA SER A 36 12.79 -3.88 20.68
C SER A 36 14.32 -3.98 20.63
N ARG A 37 14.94 -3.49 21.70
CA ARG A 37 16.34 -3.63 22.13
C ARG A 37 17.38 -2.68 21.51
N ARG A 38 18.16 -2.14 22.44
CA ARG A 38 19.24 -1.15 22.35
C ARG A 38 20.38 -1.61 21.43
N GLN A 39 21.28 -0.67 21.11
CA GLN A 39 22.57 -0.79 20.38
C GLN A 39 22.41 -0.68 18.85
N CYS A 40 23.08 0.22 18.11
CA CYS A 40 24.45 0.64 18.25
C CYS A 40 24.70 2.02 17.63
N ILE A 41 25.44 2.85 18.37
CA ILE A 41 26.11 4.07 17.94
C ILE A 41 27.29 3.67 17.05
N ARG A 42 27.36 4.17 15.81
CA ARG A 42 28.58 4.73 15.18
C ARG A 42 28.39 4.97 13.67
N SER A 43 28.98 6.08 13.24
CA SER A 43 29.37 6.42 11.87
C SER A 43 28.28 6.94 10.94
N PHE A 44 28.10 8.26 10.93
CA PHE A 44 28.44 9.08 9.76
C PHE A 44 28.63 10.53 10.21
N ARG A 45 29.89 10.98 10.25
CA ARG A 45 30.32 12.39 10.34
C ARG A 45 30.79 12.82 8.95
N HIS A 46 30.65 14.12 8.68
CA HIS A 46 31.00 14.90 7.47
C HIS A 46 29.92 14.82 6.37
N LEU A 47 29.27 15.89 5.93
CA LEU A 47 29.67 17.31 5.85
C LEU A 47 28.73 18.30 6.55
N GLU A 48 29.37 19.35 7.05
CA GLU A 48 28.88 20.54 7.74
C GLU A 48 28.33 21.61 6.77
N TRP A 49 27.80 22.67 7.40
CA TRP A 49 27.38 24.02 6.92
C TRP A 49 25.86 24.18 6.75
N ALA A 50 25.16 25.08 7.44
CA ALA A 50 25.57 26.08 8.42
C ALA A 50 24.39 26.50 9.32
N PHE A 51 24.78 27.04 10.46
CA PHE A 51 24.05 27.55 11.61
C PHE A 51 22.94 28.58 11.36
N SER A 52 21.93 28.56 12.24
CA SER A 52 21.59 29.64 13.19
C SER A 52 20.18 29.32 13.75
N SER A 53 19.84 29.34 15.04
CA SER A 53 20.48 29.52 16.35
C SER A 53 19.42 28.95 17.33
N GLY A 54 19.76 28.06 18.26
CA GLY A 54 20.18 28.42 19.60
C GLY A 54 19.07 28.22 20.62
N PHE A 55 19.06 27.09 21.35
CA PHE A 55 18.81 27.13 22.79
C PHE A 55 19.33 25.88 23.51
N LYS A 56 19.86 26.14 24.69
CA LYS A 56 20.75 25.31 25.51
C LYS A 56 20.00 24.21 26.28
N ARG A 57 20.61 23.01 26.25
CA ARG A 57 20.96 22.14 27.41
C ARG A 57 20.28 22.47 28.75
N VAL A 58 19.72 21.45 29.42
CA VAL A 58 20.24 20.86 30.69
C VAL A 58 19.71 19.42 30.85
N PHE A 59 20.62 18.46 31.02
CA PHE A 59 20.40 17.18 31.72
C PHE A 59 21.16 17.27 33.05
N PRO A 60 20.75 16.50 34.06
CA PRO A 60 21.74 15.68 34.74
C PRO A 60 21.29 14.22 34.90
N ALA A 61 22.30 13.35 34.89
CA ALA A 61 22.30 11.97 35.34
C ALA A 61 22.18 11.92 36.88
N VAL A 62 22.17 10.84 37.67
CA VAL A 62 22.62 9.45 37.65
C VAL A 62 21.85 8.78 38.82
N SER A 63 21.52 7.49 38.79
CA SER A 63 21.88 6.54 39.88
C SER A 63 21.18 5.18 39.82
N ARG A 64 21.99 4.19 40.22
CA ARG A 64 21.77 2.74 40.31
C ARG A 64 20.88 2.39 41.52
N CYS A 65 20.19 1.25 41.45
CA CYS A 65 20.23 0.18 42.47
C CYS A 65 19.45 -1.07 42.00
N VAL A 66 19.90 -2.23 42.48
CA VAL A 66 19.50 -3.60 42.09
C VAL A 66 18.46 -4.16 43.09
N PRO A 67 18.07 -5.46 43.09
CA PRO A 67 16.69 -5.91 42.92
C PRO A 67 16.02 -6.38 44.24
N THR A 68 14.70 -6.59 44.25
CA THR A 68 14.04 -7.30 45.36
C THR A 68 12.92 -8.20 44.85
N ALA A 69 12.94 -9.43 45.37
CA ALA A 69 12.02 -10.53 45.10
C ALA A 69 10.67 -10.35 45.83
N PHE A 70 9.61 -10.91 45.26
CA PHE A 70 8.33 -11.21 45.92
C PHE A 70 7.87 -12.58 45.39
N HIS A 71 8.05 -13.66 46.16
CA HIS A 71 7.12 -14.25 47.14
C HIS A 71 5.87 -14.90 46.52
N PHE A 72 5.89 -16.23 46.65
CA PHE A 72 4.85 -17.21 46.38
C PHE A 72 3.62 -16.99 47.28
N PHE A 73 2.42 -17.19 46.72
CA PHE A 73 1.23 -17.53 47.47
C PHE A 73 0.60 -18.80 46.90
N HIS A 74 0.40 -19.79 47.77
CA HIS A 74 -0.35 -21.02 47.52
C HIS A 74 -1.81 -20.84 48.00
N ALA A 75 -2.78 -21.30 47.20
CA ALA A 75 -4.13 -21.64 47.62
C ALA A 75 -4.75 -22.66 46.62
N PRO A 76 -5.75 -23.47 47.03
CA PRO A 76 -5.84 -24.89 46.67
C PRO A 76 -6.74 -25.24 45.48
N ALA A 77 -6.51 -26.47 44.98
CA ALA A 77 -7.18 -27.11 43.85
C ALA A 77 -8.67 -27.42 44.10
N ARG A 78 -9.48 -27.19 43.07
CA ARG A 78 -10.77 -27.86 42.85
C ARG A 78 -10.79 -28.43 41.44
N ASP A 79 -10.99 -29.74 41.39
CA ASP A 79 -11.07 -30.55 40.17
C ASP A 79 -12.26 -30.11 39.30
N ILE A 80 -11.96 -29.56 38.13
CA ILE A 80 -12.87 -29.50 36.99
C ILE A 80 -12.21 -30.32 35.89
N LEU A 81 -12.78 -31.49 35.60
CA LEU A 81 -12.42 -32.32 34.46
C LEU A 81 -12.75 -31.58 33.15
N PHE A 82 -11.86 -30.70 32.72
CA PHE A 82 -11.91 -30.09 31.40
C PHE A 82 -11.33 -31.10 30.41
N ARG A 83 -12.20 -31.84 29.72
CA ARG A 83 -11.80 -32.68 28.58
C ARG A 83 -11.39 -31.71 27.45
N PRO A 84 -10.11 -31.59 27.08
CA PRO A 84 -9.74 -30.72 25.98
C PRO A 84 -10.34 -31.31 24.71
N SER A 85 -11.24 -30.55 24.07
CA SER A 85 -11.59 -30.81 22.69
C SER A 85 -10.29 -30.76 21.88
N PRO A 86 -10.01 -31.73 20.99
CA PRO A 86 -8.80 -31.68 20.19
C PRO A 86 -8.78 -30.35 19.43
N PRO A 87 -7.63 -29.67 19.34
CA PRO A 87 -7.54 -28.43 18.58
C PRO A 87 -8.03 -28.74 17.17
N ARG A 88 -9.07 -28.03 16.72
CA ARG A 88 -9.46 -28.06 15.31
C ARG A 88 -8.21 -27.64 14.55
N ARG A 89 -7.60 -28.60 13.84
CA ARG A 89 -6.50 -28.33 12.92
C ARG A 89 -6.95 -27.17 12.03
N PRO A 90 -6.18 -26.07 11.91
CA PRO A 90 -6.48 -25.10 10.86
C PRO A 90 -6.45 -25.88 9.56
N ALA A 91 -7.59 -25.89 8.86
CA ALA A 91 -7.67 -26.49 7.54
C ALA A 91 -6.60 -25.82 6.69
N MET A 92 -5.68 -26.62 6.13
CA MET A 92 -4.77 -26.18 5.10
C MET A 92 -5.61 -25.64 3.95
N THR A 93 -5.74 -24.32 3.84
CA THR A 93 -6.22 -23.71 2.61
C THR A 93 -5.07 -23.78 1.62
N ASP A 94 -5.17 -24.76 0.72
CA ASP A 94 -4.59 -24.73 -0.61
C ASP A 94 -4.74 -23.32 -1.19
N GLY A 95 -3.83 -22.85 -2.03
CA GLY A 95 -3.77 -21.46 -2.52
C GLY A 95 -4.98 -21.07 -3.38
N ARG A 96 -6.16 -20.96 -2.75
CA ARG A 96 -7.46 -20.74 -3.37
C ARG A 96 -7.48 -19.35 -3.95
N ILE A 97 -7.72 -19.30 -5.26
CA ILE A 97 -7.95 -18.08 -6.01
C ILE A 97 -9.43 -17.77 -5.91
N GLU A 98 -9.76 -16.71 -5.20
CA GLU A 98 -11.13 -16.24 -5.02
C GLU A 98 -11.32 -14.92 -5.79
N PRO A 99 -12.55 -14.53 -6.16
CA PRO A 99 -12.79 -13.18 -6.66
C PRO A 99 -12.43 -12.15 -5.58
N LEU A 100 -11.98 -10.95 -5.99
CA LEU A 100 -11.89 -9.83 -5.04
C LEU A 100 -13.27 -9.60 -4.38
N PRO A 101 -13.32 -9.14 -3.11
CA PRO A 101 -14.59 -8.72 -2.51
C PRO A 101 -15.30 -7.76 -3.46
N ALA A 102 -16.63 -7.71 -3.39
CA ALA A 102 -17.49 -6.95 -4.31
C ALA A 102 -17.28 -5.43 -4.20
N LEU A 103 -16.10 -4.97 -4.62
CA LEU A 103 -15.75 -3.58 -4.83
C LEU A 103 -16.63 -3.06 -5.96
N PRO A 104 -17.13 -1.82 -5.89
CA PRO A 104 -17.99 -1.23 -6.90
C PRO A 104 -17.18 -0.82 -8.15
N LEU A 105 -16.50 -1.80 -8.76
CA LEU A 105 -15.85 -1.72 -10.06
C LEU A 105 -16.85 -2.12 -11.16
N SER A 106 -16.61 -1.71 -12.40
CA SER A 106 -17.49 -2.04 -13.52
C SER A 106 -17.53 -3.56 -13.80
N ALA A 107 -18.67 -4.03 -14.31
CA ALA A 107 -18.85 -5.44 -14.73
C ALA A 107 -17.93 -5.87 -15.88
N ARG A 108 -17.20 -4.92 -16.50
CA ARG A 108 -16.26 -5.16 -17.61
C ARG A 108 -14.83 -5.44 -17.15
N LEU A 109 -14.60 -5.43 -15.83
CA LEU A 109 -13.33 -5.67 -15.20
C LEU A 109 -13.28 -7.08 -14.61
N ALA A 110 -12.20 -7.80 -14.89
CA ALA A 110 -11.92 -9.10 -14.28
C ALA A 110 -10.96 -8.93 -13.11
N GLN A 111 -11.26 -9.58 -11.98
CA GLN A 111 -10.51 -9.43 -10.74
C GLN A 111 -10.35 -10.72 -9.97
N ARG A 112 -9.20 -10.89 -9.32
CA ARG A 112 -8.89 -12.05 -8.48
C ARG A 112 -8.03 -11.65 -7.29
N LEU A 113 -8.20 -12.38 -6.19
CA LEU A 113 -7.27 -12.41 -5.07
C LEU A 113 -6.68 -13.80 -4.89
N ALA A 114 -5.47 -13.85 -4.35
CA ALA A 114 -4.87 -15.06 -3.83
C ALA A 114 -4.23 -14.79 -2.48
N TRP A 115 -4.48 -15.71 -1.55
CA TRP A 115 -3.77 -15.74 -0.28
C TRP A 115 -2.35 -16.26 -0.50
N ILE A 116 -1.39 -15.49 -0.02
CA ILE A 116 -0.01 -15.93 0.08
C ILE A 116 0.16 -16.53 1.46
N THR A 117 0.10 -17.85 1.49
CA THR A 117 0.56 -18.61 2.66
C THR A 117 2.08 -18.51 2.68
N PRO A 118 2.70 -17.90 3.71
CA PRO A 118 4.11 -18.16 3.96
C PRO A 118 4.21 -19.67 4.18
N GLY A 119 5.09 -20.35 3.44
CA GLY A 119 5.25 -21.80 3.51
C GLY A 119 5.07 -22.30 4.94
N ALA A 120 4.01 -23.09 5.14
CA ALA A 120 3.70 -23.70 6.42
C ALA A 120 4.89 -24.60 6.79
N THR A 121 5.78 -24.14 7.69
CA THR A 121 6.69 -25.00 8.49
C THR A 121 7.66 -24.25 9.41
N ALA A 122 7.82 -22.91 9.36
CA ALA A 122 8.72 -22.21 10.29
C ALA A 122 7.98 -21.21 11.21
N PRO A 123 8.15 -21.29 12.55
CA PRO A 123 7.78 -20.20 13.45
C PRO A 123 8.56 -18.94 13.03
N GLY A 124 7.86 -17.92 12.52
CA GLY A 124 8.47 -16.66 12.06
C GLY A 124 8.18 -16.25 10.61
N GLY A 125 7.59 -17.13 9.79
CA GLY A 125 7.24 -16.81 8.39
C GLY A 125 8.45 -16.71 7.45
N LEU A 126 8.20 -16.34 6.18
CA LEU A 126 9.26 -16.19 5.18
C LEU A 126 10.12 -14.94 5.45
N PRO A 127 11.45 -14.99 5.25
CA PRO A 127 12.31 -13.82 5.23
C PRO A 127 11.78 -12.74 4.29
N PRO A 128 11.97 -11.43 4.57
CA PRO A 128 11.37 -10.34 3.78
C PRO A 128 11.66 -10.41 2.27
N GLY A 129 12.88 -10.81 1.87
CA GLY A 129 13.26 -10.96 0.47
C GLY A 129 12.51 -12.09 -0.23
N GLN A 130 12.42 -13.26 0.40
CA GLN A 130 11.69 -14.42 -0.13
C GLN A 130 10.18 -14.15 -0.19
N ARG A 131 9.65 -13.47 0.83
CA ARG A 131 8.25 -13.04 0.84
C ARG A 131 7.95 -12.08 -0.32
N ARG A 132 8.81 -11.09 -0.56
CA ARG A 132 8.62 -10.15 -1.68
C ARG A 132 8.70 -10.84 -3.04
N GLN A 133 9.56 -11.86 -3.18
CA GLN A 133 9.63 -12.69 -4.37
C GLN A 133 8.33 -13.50 -4.58
N ALA A 134 7.80 -14.10 -3.52
CA ALA A 134 6.54 -14.83 -3.55
C ALA A 134 5.36 -13.92 -3.91
N GLU A 135 5.30 -12.71 -3.33
CA GLU A 135 4.31 -11.67 -3.66
C GLU A 135 4.36 -11.28 -5.14
N PHE A 136 5.57 -11.03 -5.65
CA PHE A 136 5.78 -10.69 -7.06
C PHE A 136 5.32 -11.82 -8.00
N GLN A 137 5.72 -13.06 -7.72
CA GLN A 137 5.34 -14.23 -8.53
C GLN A 137 3.84 -14.52 -8.47
N ALA A 138 3.22 -14.40 -7.30
CA ALA A 138 1.77 -14.59 -7.15
C ALA A 138 0.99 -13.55 -7.96
N GLY A 139 1.38 -12.28 -7.90
CA GLY A 139 0.74 -11.21 -8.67
C GLY A 139 0.86 -11.41 -10.18
N ARG A 140 2.04 -11.84 -10.66
CA ARG A 140 2.24 -12.10 -12.09
C ARG A 140 1.45 -13.32 -12.58
N ARG A 141 1.35 -14.39 -11.78
CA ARG A 141 0.50 -15.54 -12.10
C ARG A 141 -0.98 -15.18 -12.18
N LEU A 142 -1.49 -14.43 -11.20
CA LEU A 142 -2.87 -13.95 -11.20
C LEU A 142 -3.16 -13.04 -12.41
N ALA A 143 -2.23 -12.14 -12.74
CA ALA A 143 -2.37 -11.27 -13.90
C ALA A 143 -2.44 -12.06 -15.21
N ALA A 144 -1.56 -13.06 -15.38
CA ALA A 144 -1.58 -13.92 -16.56
C ALA A 144 -2.88 -14.71 -16.70
N GLN A 145 -3.42 -15.23 -15.59
CA GLN A 145 -4.71 -15.93 -15.57
C GLN A 145 -5.87 -15.00 -15.94
N LEU A 146 -5.89 -13.78 -15.40
CA LEU A 146 -6.91 -12.78 -15.73
C LEU A 146 -6.85 -12.36 -17.20
N LEU A 147 -5.64 -12.13 -17.73
CA LEU A 147 -5.43 -11.84 -19.15
C LEU A 147 -5.91 -13.00 -20.04
N ALA A 148 -5.60 -14.25 -19.67
CA ALA A 148 -6.09 -15.42 -20.38
C ALA A 148 -7.63 -15.49 -20.37
N SER A 149 -8.27 -15.20 -19.23
CA SER A 149 -9.74 -15.18 -19.13
C SER A 149 -10.43 -14.07 -19.92
N LEU A 150 -9.66 -13.08 -20.40
CA LEU A 150 -10.13 -12.01 -21.27
C LEU A 150 -9.72 -12.20 -22.74
N ASP A 151 -9.20 -13.38 -23.08
CA ASP A 151 -8.69 -13.77 -24.40
C ASP A 151 -7.53 -12.88 -24.88
N ALA A 152 -6.65 -12.47 -23.97
CA ALA A 152 -5.45 -11.72 -24.34
C ALA A 152 -4.47 -12.60 -25.15
N PRO A 153 -3.94 -12.12 -26.29
CA PRO A 153 -2.95 -12.88 -27.08
C PRO A 153 -1.61 -13.04 -26.36
N VAL A 154 -1.30 -12.11 -25.45
CA VAL A 154 -0.12 -12.15 -24.57
C VAL A 154 -0.60 -12.06 -23.14
N THR A 155 -0.20 -13.01 -22.30
CA THR A 155 -0.60 -13.07 -20.88
C THR A 155 0.52 -12.66 -19.93
N GLN A 156 1.76 -12.53 -20.41
CA GLN A 156 2.89 -12.10 -19.61
C GLN A 156 2.83 -10.59 -19.35
N VAL A 157 2.87 -10.20 -18.07
CA VAL A 157 2.97 -8.79 -17.65
C VAL A 157 4.43 -8.44 -17.39
N GLY A 158 4.94 -7.46 -18.13
CA GLY A 158 6.31 -6.97 -18.00
C GLY A 158 6.57 -6.19 -16.71
N VAL A 159 7.80 -5.72 -16.56
CA VAL A 159 8.26 -4.94 -15.40
C VAL A 159 8.99 -3.71 -15.92
N ALA A 160 8.48 -2.52 -15.59
CA ALA A 160 9.16 -1.27 -15.90
C ALA A 160 10.34 -1.03 -14.94
N GLU A 161 11.16 -0.02 -15.25
CA GLU A 161 12.31 0.36 -14.42
C GLU A 161 11.91 0.73 -12.98
N ASP A 162 10.76 1.39 -12.81
CA ASP A 162 10.19 1.72 -11.50
C ASP A 162 9.46 0.54 -10.82
N ARG A 163 9.50 -0.64 -11.44
CA ARG A 163 8.83 -1.90 -11.07
C ARG A 163 7.31 -1.91 -11.26
N SER A 164 6.74 -0.88 -11.88
CA SER A 164 5.32 -0.91 -12.28
C SER A 164 5.07 -2.01 -13.33
N PRO A 165 3.85 -2.58 -13.38
CA PRO A 165 3.50 -3.58 -14.39
C PRO A 165 3.42 -2.97 -15.79
N ILE A 166 4.04 -3.61 -16.77
CA ILE A 166 3.84 -3.31 -18.19
C ILE A 166 2.77 -4.26 -18.71
N TRP A 167 1.56 -3.75 -18.90
CA TRP A 167 0.43 -4.53 -19.41
C TRP A 167 0.56 -4.77 -20.91
N PRO A 168 0.10 -5.93 -21.42
CA PRO A 168 -0.01 -6.17 -22.86
C PRO A 168 -0.84 -5.12 -23.59
N ASP A 169 -0.59 -4.95 -24.89
CA ASP A 169 -1.36 -4.03 -25.72
C ASP A 169 -2.85 -4.37 -25.73
N GLY A 170 -3.68 -3.32 -25.66
CA GLY A 170 -5.13 -3.46 -25.54
C GLY A 170 -5.63 -3.75 -24.11
N PHE A 171 -4.74 -3.89 -23.11
CA PHE A 171 -5.11 -4.14 -21.72
C PHE A 171 -4.58 -3.07 -20.77
N VAL A 172 -5.26 -2.96 -19.63
CA VAL A 172 -4.86 -2.14 -18.48
C VAL A 172 -5.16 -2.91 -17.20
N GLY A 173 -4.50 -2.56 -16.11
CA GLY A 173 -4.75 -3.25 -14.84
C GLY A 173 -3.95 -2.68 -13.69
N SER A 174 -4.16 -3.29 -12.53
CA SER A 174 -3.49 -2.94 -11.29
C SER A 174 -3.20 -4.19 -10.46
N ILE A 175 -2.07 -4.17 -9.74
CA ILE A 175 -1.64 -5.24 -8.85
C ILE A 175 -1.39 -4.61 -7.48
N SER A 176 -1.98 -5.18 -6.43
CA SER A 176 -1.67 -4.80 -5.06
C SER A 176 -1.37 -6.02 -4.19
N HIS A 177 -0.59 -5.81 -3.13
CA HIS A 177 -0.16 -6.85 -2.23
C HIS A 177 -0.07 -6.35 -0.79
N SER A 178 -0.70 -7.09 0.12
CA SER A 178 -0.59 -6.90 1.56
C SER A 178 0.31 -7.99 2.15
N ARG A 179 0.46 -8.02 3.48
CA ARG A 179 1.29 -9.01 4.16
C ARG A 179 0.99 -10.48 3.83
N ARG A 180 -0.23 -10.78 3.40
CA ARG A 180 -0.72 -12.16 3.20
C ARG A 180 -1.59 -12.31 1.96
N LEU A 181 -1.81 -11.25 1.19
CA LEU A 181 -2.72 -11.23 0.05
C LEU A 181 -2.05 -10.58 -1.14
N VAL A 182 -2.40 -11.07 -2.32
CA VAL A 182 -2.21 -10.36 -3.58
C VAL A 182 -3.55 -10.26 -4.28
N GLY A 183 -3.84 -9.09 -4.80
CA GLY A 183 -4.97 -8.85 -5.69
C GLY A 183 -4.52 -8.31 -7.03
N VAL A 184 -5.26 -8.68 -8.07
CA VAL A 184 -5.06 -8.20 -9.42
C VAL A 184 -6.42 -7.85 -10.04
N ALA A 185 -6.45 -6.75 -10.75
CA ALA A 185 -7.57 -6.30 -11.57
C ALA A 185 -7.08 -6.01 -13.00
N VAL A 186 -7.81 -6.48 -14.00
CA VAL A 186 -7.48 -6.31 -15.42
C VAL A 186 -8.75 -5.99 -16.21
N ALA A 187 -8.66 -5.08 -17.17
CA ALA A 187 -9.70 -4.83 -18.15
C ALA A 187 -9.10 -4.59 -19.54
N ARG A 188 -9.97 -4.64 -20.55
CA ARG A 188 -9.63 -4.16 -21.90
C ARG A 188 -9.58 -2.64 -21.88
N ARG A 189 -8.55 -2.07 -22.53
CA ARG A 189 -8.31 -0.62 -22.59
C ARG A 189 -9.45 0.15 -23.26
N ARG A 190 -10.22 -0.49 -24.13
CA ARG A 190 -11.41 0.10 -24.77
C ARG A 190 -12.59 0.29 -23.81
N ASP A 191 -12.61 -0.47 -22.71
CA ASP A 191 -13.70 -0.42 -21.73
C ASP A 191 -13.38 0.54 -20.58
N VAL A 192 -12.11 0.60 -20.17
CA VAL A 192 -11.62 1.44 -19.07
C VAL A 192 -10.23 1.98 -19.45
N ARG A 193 -9.96 3.26 -19.16
CA ARG A 193 -8.66 3.90 -19.44
C ARG A 193 -7.59 3.53 -18.43
N ALA A 194 -7.93 3.47 -17.15
CA ALA A 194 -7.00 3.07 -16.10
C ALA A 194 -7.71 2.46 -14.90
N ILE A 195 -6.98 1.61 -14.17
CA ILE A 195 -7.44 0.93 -12.97
C ILE A 195 -6.40 1.13 -11.87
N GLY A 196 -6.84 1.40 -10.66
CA GLY A 196 -6.03 1.38 -9.46
C GLY A 196 -6.72 0.56 -8.38
N ILE A 197 -6.03 -0.44 -7.85
CA ILE A 197 -6.48 -1.17 -6.66
C ILE A 197 -5.45 -1.09 -5.56
N ASP A 198 -5.92 -1.15 -4.33
CA ASP A 198 -5.05 -1.31 -3.19
C ASP A 198 -5.63 -2.23 -2.12
N ILE A 199 -4.73 -2.92 -1.39
CA ILE A 199 -5.08 -3.92 -0.38
C ILE A 199 -4.11 -3.74 0.78
N GLU A 200 -4.65 -3.36 1.93
CA GLU A 200 -3.87 -3.15 3.13
C GLU A 200 -4.41 -3.96 4.29
N ALA A 201 -3.50 -4.52 5.09
CA ALA A 201 -3.89 -5.10 6.37
C ALA A 201 -4.25 -3.96 7.32
N ILE A 202 -5.31 -4.12 8.12
CA ILE A 202 -5.71 -3.10 9.09
C ILE A 202 -4.51 -2.74 9.98
N ALA A 203 -4.21 -1.45 10.05
CA ALA A 203 -3.05 -0.91 10.74
C ALA A 203 -3.12 -1.20 12.25
N ASP A 204 -1.96 -1.51 12.84
CA ASP A 204 -1.80 -1.48 14.29
C ASP A 204 -1.71 -0.04 14.81
N ALA A 205 -1.79 0.15 16.13
CA ALA A 205 -1.82 1.48 16.74
C ALA A 205 -0.65 2.38 16.30
N SER A 206 0.56 1.82 16.18
CA SER A 206 1.75 2.59 15.77
C SER A 206 1.68 3.02 14.31
N ALA A 207 1.16 2.16 13.43
CA ALA A 207 0.96 2.47 12.03
C ALA A 207 -0.17 3.49 11.83
N VAL A 208 -1.23 3.45 12.64
CA VAL A 208 -2.34 4.42 12.59
C VAL A 208 -1.84 5.85 12.80
N GLU A 209 -1.04 6.10 13.83
CA GLU A 209 -0.51 7.43 14.11
C GLU A 209 0.39 7.96 12.97
N ALA A 210 1.21 7.08 12.39
CA ALA A 210 2.03 7.41 11.23
C ALA A 210 1.18 7.73 9.98
N ILE A 211 0.10 6.97 9.75
CA ILE A 211 -0.83 7.21 8.65
C ILE A 211 -1.55 8.55 8.83
N GLU A 212 -2.11 8.80 10.01
CA GLU A 212 -2.83 10.05 10.29
C GLU A 212 -1.96 11.30 10.15
N SER A 213 -0.67 11.19 10.50
CA SER A 213 0.26 12.31 10.43
C SER A 213 0.77 12.60 9.02
N ILE A 214 0.97 11.58 8.18
CA ILE A 214 1.59 11.76 6.86
C ILE A 214 0.55 11.75 5.73
N CYS A 215 -0.51 10.96 5.87
CA CYS A 215 -1.42 10.65 4.78
C CYS A 215 -2.71 11.46 4.84
N MET A 216 -3.09 11.93 6.03
CA MET A 216 -4.37 12.58 6.27
C MET A 216 -4.22 14.09 6.50
N ARG A 217 -5.06 14.86 5.82
CA ARG A 217 -5.27 16.28 6.12
C ARG A 217 -6.14 16.42 7.38
N PRO A 218 -6.02 17.51 8.16
CA PRO A 218 -6.79 17.67 9.40
C PRO A 218 -8.31 17.51 9.23
N GLU A 219 -8.87 18.03 8.15
CA GLU A 219 -10.29 17.93 7.81
C GLU A 219 -10.74 16.49 7.52
N GLU A 220 -9.84 15.64 7.01
CA GLU A 220 -10.15 14.24 6.69
C GLU A 220 -10.33 13.37 7.94
N ARG A 221 -9.78 13.81 9.08
CA ARG A 221 -9.82 13.06 10.34
C ARG A 221 -11.20 13.01 10.99
N HIS A 222 -12.11 13.87 10.55
CA HIS A 222 -13.41 14.10 11.17
C HIS A 222 -14.59 13.60 10.33
N PHE A 223 -14.34 12.96 9.18
CA PHE A 223 -15.44 12.36 8.41
C PHE A 223 -16.12 11.26 9.22
N ASP A 224 -17.44 11.17 9.06
CA ASP A 224 -18.20 10.03 9.55
C ASP A 224 -17.79 8.77 8.79
N ALA A 225 -17.12 7.87 9.50
CA ALA A 225 -16.63 6.60 8.98
C ALA A 225 -17.67 5.47 9.14
N GLY A 226 -18.89 5.78 9.58
CA GLY A 226 -19.90 4.80 9.93
C GLY A 226 -19.39 3.84 11.01
N ALA A 227 -19.48 2.54 10.74
CA ALA A 227 -19.07 1.49 11.67
C ALA A 227 -17.56 1.17 11.67
N LEU A 228 -16.74 1.88 10.88
CA LEU A 228 -15.30 1.61 10.82
C LEU A 228 -14.60 2.05 12.11
N THR A 229 -13.71 1.20 12.62
CA THR A 229 -12.79 1.58 13.70
C THR A 229 -11.80 2.64 13.21
N ARG A 230 -11.17 3.39 14.14
CA ARG A 230 -10.09 4.35 13.82
C ARG A 230 -8.99 3.71 12.96
N ALA A 231 -8.63 2.47 13.26
CA ALA A 231 -7.60 1.74 12.51
C ALA A 231 -8.03 1.42 11.08
N GLU A 232 -9.25 0.94 10.90
CA GLU A 232 -9.82 0.71 9.56
C GLU A 232 -9.95 2.00 8.77
N PHE A 233 -10.39 3.08 9.43
CA PHE A 233 -10.56 4.38 8.80
C PHE A 233 -9.24 4.97 8.30
N ALA A 234 -8.20 5.00 9.16
CA ALA A 234 -6.87 5.45 8.74
C ALA A 234 -6.33 4.58 7.60
N THR A 235 -6.46 3.26 7.71
CA THR A 235 -6.03 2.31 6.66
C THR A 235 -6.78 2.55 5.35
N LEU A 236 -8.07 2.86 5.42
CA LEU A 236 -8.91 3.17 4.27
C LEU A 236 -8.43 4.41 3.52
N LEU A 237 -8.16 5.51 4.23
CA LEU A 237 -7.70 6.75 3.59
C LEU A 237 -6.34 6.58 2.93
N PHE A 238 -5.42 5.87 3.60
CA PHE A 238 -4.14 5.50 3.01
C PHE A 238 -4.33 4.67 1.74
N SER A 239 -5.11 3.59 1.83
CA SER A 239 -5.33 2.66 0.72
C SER A 239 -6.00 3.34 -0.47
N ALA A 240 -6.99 4.21 -0.23
CA ALA A 240 -7.69 4.94 -1.29
C ALA A 240 -6.74 5.87 -2.08
N LYS A 241 -5.81 6.56 -1.39
CA LYS A 241 -4.80 7.40 -2.03
C LYS A 241 -3.79 6.56 -2.83
N GLU A 242 -3.38 5.40 -2.33
CA GLU A 242 -2.53 4.45 -3.07
C GLU A 242 -3.23 3.89 -4.34
N ALA A 243 -4.52 3.53 -4.23
CA ALA A 243 -5.31 3.11 -5.38
C ALA A 243 -5.41 4.22 -6.42
N PHE A 244 -5.66 5.46 -5.99
CA PHE A 244 -5.65 6.64 -6.87
C PHE A 244 -4.31 6.79 -7.61
N TYR A 245 -3.16 6.70 -6.91
CA TYR A 245 -1.85 6.82 -7.56
C TYR A 245 -1.60 5.76 -8.61
N LYS A 246 -1.98 4.50 -8.33
CA LYS A 246 -1.83 3.41 -9.30
C LYS A 246 -2.72 3.60 -10.53
N CYS A 247 -3.87 4.25 -10.38
CA CYS A 247 -4.73 4.61 -11.50
C CYS A 247 -4.16 5.77 -12.32
N MET A 248 -3.62 6.80 -11.66
CA MET A 248 -3.17 8.04 -12.30
C MET A 248 -1.78 7.96 -12.92
N GLN A 249 -0.86 7.17 -12.36
CA GLN A 249 0.50 7.05 -12.85
C GLN A 249 0.60 6.64 -14.33
N PRO A 250 -0.15 5.64 -14.85
CA PRO A 250 -0.06 5.28 -16.26
C PRO A 250 -0.61 6.36 -17.21
N LEU A 251 -1.53 7.20 -16.74
CA LEU A 251 -2.16 8.26 -17.54
C LEU A 251 -1.31 9.55 -17.57
N THR A 252 -0.71 9.90 -16.44
CA THR A 252 -0.06 11.21 -16.28
C THR A 252 1.46 11.13 -16.25
N ARG A 253 2.03 9.98 -15.84
CA ARG A 253 3.46 9.80 -15.53
C ARG A 253 4.02 10.79 -14.51
N VAL A 254 3.13 11.46 -13.77
CA VAL A 254 3.47 12.41 -12.72
C VAL A 254 3.55 11.69 -11.39
N ALA A 255 4.56 12.03 -10.58
CA ALA A 255 4.65 11.57 -9.20
C ALA A 255 3.70 12.37 -8.32
N PHE A 256 2.89 11.70 -7.51
CA PHE A 256 2.00 12.31 -6.52
C PHE A 256 2.43 11.95 -5.10
N ASP A 257 2.15 12.86 -4.16
CA ASP A 257 2.31 12.66 -2.72
C ASP A 257 0.95 12.80 -2.00
N PHE A 258 0.81 12.27 -0.78
CA PHE A 258 -0.44 12.30 0.01
C PHE A 258 -1.16 13.65 0.11
N PRO A 259 -0.46 14.80 0.21
CA PRO A 259 -1.12 16.11 0.22
C PRO A 259 -1.69 16.56 -1.13
N ASP A 260 -1.36 15.91 -2.24
CA ASP A 260 -1.83 16.27 -3.59
C ASP A 260 -3.29 15.87 -3.82
N VAL A 261 -3.85 15.02 -2.96
CA VAL A 261 -5.19 14.45 -3.10
C VAL A 261 -5.88 14.49 -1.75
N THR A 262 -7.14 14.89 -1.73
CA THR A 262 -7.95 14.88 -0.51
C THR A 262 -9.24 14.10 -0.67
N ILE A 263 -9.71 13.47 0.41
CA ILE A 263 -11.04 12.92 0.51
C ILE A 263 -12.02 14.06 0.78
N THR A 264 -13.07 14.16 -0.02
CA THR A 264 -14.12 15.19 0.13
C THR A 264 -15.40 14.65 0.71
N ARG A 265 -15.66 13.36 0.53
CA ARG A 265 -16.87 12.69 1.00
C ARG A 265 -16.62 11.20 1.21
N ILE A 266 -17.28 10.65 2.21
CA ILE A 266 -17.38 9.21 2.45
C ILE A 266 -18.84 8.86 2.58
N ASP A 267 -19.26 7.80 1.90
CA ASP A 267 -20.59 7.22 2.00
C ASP A 267 -20.44 5.79 2.54
N PRO A 268 -20.61 5.58 3.85
CA PRO A 268 -20.48 4.27 4.45
C PRO A 268 -21.52 3.25 3.98
N ALA A 269 -22.72 3.70 3.61
CA ALA A 269 -23.81 2.84 3.17
C ALA A 269 -23.55 2.32 1.74
N ALA A 270 -23.11 3.20 0.83
CA ALA A 270 -22.69 2.81 -0.51
C ALA A 270 -21.28 2.19 -0.55
N GLN A 271 -20.53 2.33 0.55
CA GLN A 271 -19.12 1.96 0.67
C GLN A 271 -18.27 2.57 -0.46
N ARG A 272 -18.39 3.90 -0.60
CA ARG A 272 -17.68 4.73 -1.58
C ARG A 272 -17.03 5.94 -0.90
N LEU A 273 -15.96 6.42 -1.51
CA LEU A 273 -15.32 7.70 -1.18
C LEU A 273 -15.15 8.55 -2.43
N GLU A 274 -15.19 9.85 -2.25
CA GLU A 274 -14.83 10.82 -3.27
C GLU A 274 -13.46 11.41 -2.96
N LEU A 275 -12.57 11.38 -3.95
CA LEU A 275 -11.26 11.99 -3.89
C LEU A 275 -11.24 13.22 -4.80
N ARG A 276 -10.55 14.28 -4.38
CA ARG A 276 -10.30 15.48 -5.15
C ARG A 276 -8.81 15.68 -5.34
N LEU A 277 -8.40 15.84 -6.59
CA LEU A 277 -7.04 16.23 -6.93
C LEU A 277 -6.84 17.72 -6.60
N LEU A 278 -5.81 18.06 -5.84
CA LEU A 278 -5.55 19.43 -5.36
C LEU A 278 -4.56 20.23 -6.22
N ARG A 279 -3.89 19.58 -7.17
CA ARG A 279 -2.95 20.23 -8.09
C ARG A 279 -3.11 19.74 -9.52
N ALA A 280 -2.64 20.52 -10.48
CA ALA A 280 -2.64 20.10 -11.87
C ALA A 280 -1.66 18.92 -12.06
N ALA A 281 -2.10 17.90 -12.79
CA ALA A 281 -1.28 16.80 -13.27
C ALA A 281 -1.08 16.85 -14.78
N THR A 282 -2.16 17.09 -15.54
CA THR A 282 -2.15 17.28 -17.00
C THR A 282 -3.20 18.33 -17.37
N ALA A 283 -3.32 18.66 -18.67
CA ALA A 283 -4.41 19.52 -19.16
C ALA A 283 -5.81 18.92 -18.92
N GLU A 284 -5.90 17.59 -18.88
CA GLU A 284 -7.14 16.85 -18.60
C GLU A 284 -7.40 16.76 -17.09
N PHE A 285 -6.36 16.50 -16.30
CA PHE A 285 -6.45 16.32 -14.85
C PHE A 285 -5.94 17.55 -14.11
N GLY A 286 -6.81 18.56 -14.04
CA GLY A 286 -6.57 19.80 -13.30
C GLY A 286 -6.94 19.71 -11.81
N PRO A 287 -6.60 20.75 -11.01
CA PRO A 287 -7.07 20.88 -9.64
C PRO A 287 -8.60 20.87 -9.58
N GLY A 288 -9.16 20.25 -8.55
CA GLY A 288 -10.61 20.12 -8.35
C GLY A 288 -11.24 18.90 -9.03
N HIS A 289 -10.51 18.18 -9.88
CA HIS A 289 -11.02 16.96 -10.53
C HIS A 289 -11.39 15.92 -9.47
N LEU A 290 -12.60 15.36 -9.60
CA LEU A 290 -13.18 14.41 -8.64
C LEU A 290 -13.09 12.97 -9.14
N PHE A 291 -12.83 12.05 -8.22
CA PHE A 291 -12.71 10.63 -8.50
C PHE A 291 -13.52 9.84 -7.51
N GLN A 292 -14.17 8.78 -8.00
CA GLN A 292 -14.93 7.88 -7.17
C GLN A 292 -14.10 6.64 -6.85
N CYS A 293 -13.95 6.31 -5.58
CA CYS A 293 -13.29 5.12 -5.12
C CYS A 293 -14.27 4.25 -4.36
N GLY A 294 -14.29 2.96 -4.70
CA GLY A 294 -15.00 1.95 -3.93
C GLY A 294 -14.11 1.38 -2.85
N TYR A 295 -14.69 1.00 -1.71
CA TYR A 295 -13.94 0.32 -0.67
C TYR A 295 -14.69 -0.82 0.01
N ARG A 296 -13.97 -1.74 0.63
CA ARG A 296 -14.51 -2.76 1.54
C ARG A 296 -13.54 -2.95 2.71
N SER A 297 -14.06 -3.09 3.92
CA SER A 297 -13.30 -3.63 5.07
C SER A 297 -13.82 -5.02 5.37
N ALA A 298 -12.96 -6.03 5.29
CA ALA A 298 -13.30 -7.41 5.56
C ALA A 298 -12.05 -8.24 5.84
N GLN A 299 -12.18 -9.32 6.62
CA GLN A 299 -11.11 -10.32 6.81
C GLN A 299 -9.76 -9.71 7.27
N GLY A 300 -9.82 -8.67 8.12
CA GLY A 300 -8.62 -7.99 8.63
C GLY A 300 -7.92 -7.09 7.62
N HIS A 301 -8.56 -6.76 6.50
CA HIS A 301 -8.01 -5.96 5.42
C HIS A 301 -8.98 -4.88 4.96
N VAL A 302 -8.41 -3.80 4.43
CA VAL A 302 -9.13 -2.81 3.64
C VAL A 302 -8.73 -2.99 2.18
N TYR A 303 -9.75 -3.00 1.32
CA TYR A 303 -9.63 -3.10 -0.13
C TYR A 303 -10.18 -1.81 -0.72
N THR A 304 -9.44 -1.20 -1.63
CA THR A 304 -9.90 -0.01 -2.36
C THR A 304 -9.71 -0.20 -3.84
N ALA A 305 -10.59 0.40 -4.62
CA ALA A 305 -10.53 0.34 -6.06
C ALA A 305 -11.07 1.61 -6.72
N LEU A 306 -10.43 2.00 -7.80
CA LEU A 306 -10.75 3.16 -8.61
C LEU A 306 -10.54 2.80 -10.08
N GLU A 307 -11.46 3.22 -10.92
CA GLU A 307 -11.34 3.12 -12.38
C GLU A 307 -11.62 4.48 -13.02
N ILE A 308 -10.95 4.75 -14.14
CA ILE A 308 -11.17 5.94 -14.96
C ILE A 308 -11.70 5.46 -16.31
N GLY A 309 -12.92 5.87 -16.64
CA GLY A 309 -13.55 5.63 -17.95
C GLY A 309 -13.01 6.57 -19.03
N HIS A 310 -13.44 6.34 -20.28
CA HIS A 310 -13.20 7.25 -21.42
C HIS A 310 -14.03 8.52 -21.34
#